data_AF-A0A1J3ILN1-F1
#
_entry.id   AF-A0A1J3ILN1-F1
#
_cell.length_a   1.000
_cell.length_b   1.000
_cell.length_c   1.000
_cell.angle_alpha   90.00
_cell.angle_beta   90.00
_cell.angle_gamma   90.00
#
_symmetry.space_group_name_H-M   'P 1'
#
loop_
_entity.id
_entity.type
_entity.pdbx_description
1 polymer ?
#
loop_
_entity_poly.entity_id
_entity_poly.type
_entity_poly.pdbx_seq_one_letter_code
_entity_poly.pdbx_strand_id
1 'polypeptide(L)'
;QPLIHHTLRRLSHSLGPVFSLRLGSRLAVIVSSPTAVEECFLTKNDIVLANRPRLIMGKYVAYDYTAMVAAPYGDHWRNLRRITSLEVLSTSRLNGSAEIRQD
;
A
#
# COMPACT_ATOMS: atom_id res chain seq x y z
N GLN A 1 4.91 -10.91 21.82
CA GLN A 1 3.74 -11.16 20.96
C GLN A 1 4.23 -11.46 19.55
N PRO A 2 3.72 -12.49 18.84
CA PRO A 2 4.08 -12.72 17.44
C PRO A 2 3.57 -11.57 16.57
N LEU A 3 4.41 -11.11 15.63
CA LEU A 3 4.03 -10.05 14.69
C LEU A 3 2.89 -10.54 13.80
N ILE A 4 1.97 -9.64 13.44
CA ILE A 4 0.76 -9.96 12.67
C ILE A 4 1.10 -10.73 11.38
N HIS A 5 2.17 -10.32 10.67
CA HIS A 5 2.56 -10.97 9.42
C HIS A 5 3.03 -12.43 9.59
N HIS A 6 3.60 -12.81 10.74
CA HIS A 6 3.93 -14.22 11.02
C HIS A 6 2.68 -15.07 11.20
N THR A 7 1.66 -14.54 11.89
CA THR A 7 0.37 -15.22 12.04
C THR A 7 -0.32 -15.38 10.70
N LEU A 8 -0.33 -14.35 9.86
CA LEU A 8 -0.91 -14.43 8.50
C LEU A 8 -0.19 -15.46 7.63
N ARG A 9 1.15 -15.53 7.70
CA ARG A 9 1.93 -16.56 7.00
C ARG A 9 1.57 -17.98 7.46
N ARG A 10 1.45 -18.19 8.78
CA ARG A 10 1.02 -19.49 9.33
C ARG A 10 -0.37 -19.89 8.85
N LEU A 11 -1.31 -18.95 8.82
CA LEU A 11 -2.66 -19.18 8.29
C LEU A 11 -2.63 -19.51 6.79
N SER A 12 -1.77 -18.87 6.01
CA SER A 12 -1.60 -19.18 4.59
C SER A 12 -1.15 -20.63 4.37
N HIS A 13 -0.28 -21.17 5.23
CA HIS A 13 0.13 -22.57 5.11
C HIS A 13 -1.04 -23.55 5.32
N SER A 14 -2.04 -23.21 6.12
CA SER A 14 -3.22 -24.07 6.37
C SER A 14 -4.39 -23.81 5.42
N LEU A 15 -4.63 -22.56 5.03
CA LEU A 15 -5.82 -22.13 4.27
C LEU A 15 -5.53 -21.93 2.77
N GLY A 16 -4.25 -21.93 2.39
CA GLY A 16 -3.79 -21.70 1.03
C GLY A 16 -3.18 -20.31 0.80
N PRO A 17 -2.66 -20.07 -0.42
CA PRO A 17 -1.95 -18.84 -0.77
C PRO A 17 -2.85 -17.61 -0.88
N VAL A 18 -4.15 -17.79 -1.07
CA VAL A 18 -5.14 -16.70 -1.12
C VAL A 18 -6.33 -17.11 -0.28
N PHE A 19 -6.63 -16.34 0.76
CA PHE A 19 -7.74 -16.63 1.66
C PHE A 19 -8.39 -15.34 2.18
N SER A 20 -9.64 -15.46 2.61
CA SER A 20 -10.39 -14.35 3.18
C SER A 20 -10.39 -14.41 4.71
N LEU A 21 -10.23 -13.27 5.36
CA LEU A 21 -10.29 -13.10 6.81
C LEU A 21 -11.22 -11.94 7.14
N ARG A 22 -12.10 -12.16 8.13
CA ARG A 22 -12.97 -11.08 8.63
C ARG A 22 -12.26 -10.35 9.77
N LEU A 23 -11.86 -9.10 9.51
CA LEU A 23 -11.26 -8.19 10.48
C LEU A 23 -12.37 -7.33 11.11
N GLY A 24 -13.01 -7.88 12.16
CA GLY A 24 -14.17 -7.26 12.80
C GLY A 24 -15.34 -7.14 11.83
N SER A 25 -15.69 -5.92 11.43
CA SER A 25 -16.77 -5.65 10.47
C SER A 25 -16.34 -5.70 9.00
N ARG A 26 -15.04 -5.79 8.71
CA ARG A 26 -14.50 -5.71 7.34
C ARG A 26 -13.99 -7.05 6.85
N LEU A 27 -14.23 -7.35 5.58
CA LEU A 27 -13.60 -8.48 4.90
C LEU A 27 -12.25 -8.04 4.35
N ALA A 28 -11.21 -8.82 4.62
CA ALA A 28 -9.88 -8.66 4.04
C ALA A 28 -9.51 -9.92 3.27
N VAL A 29 -8.88 -9.76 2.11
CA VAL A 29 -8.29 -10.85 1.35
C VAL A 29 -6.79 -10.79 1.54
N ILE A 30 -6.21 -11.91 1.98
CA ILE A 30 -4.78 -12.06 2.17
C ILE A 30 -4.22 -12.80 0.97
N VAL A 31 -3.22 -12.19 0.34
CA VAL A 31 -2.47 -12.78 -0.78
C VAL A 31 -1.05 -13.06 -0.30
N SER A 32 -0.63 -14.32 -0.37
CA SER A 32 0.65 -14.82 0.15
C SER A 32 1.42 -15.65 -0.88
N SER A 33 1.05 -15.57 -2.17
CA SER A 33 1.82 -16.14 -3.29
C SER A 33 2.43 -15.04 -4.16
N PRO A 34 3.70 -15.13 -4.55
CA PRO A 34 4.31 -14.20 -5.51
C PRO A 34 3.52 -14.08 -6.80
N THR A 35 3.11 -15.20 -7.40
CA THR A 35 2.35 -15.20 -8.67
C THR A 35 1.03 -14.45 -8.56
N ALA A 36 0.33 -14.59 -7.44
CA ALA A 36 -0.93 -13.89 -7.19
C ALA A 36 -0.69 -12.38 -6.95
N VAL A 37 0.43 -12.01 -6.30
CA VAL A 37 0.81 -10.60 -6.12
C VAL A 37 1.14 -9.95 -7.46
N GLU A 38 1.84 -10.64 -8.36
CA GLU A 38 2.13 -10.16 -9.72
C GLU A 38 0.82 -9.92 -10.51
N GLU A 39 -0.13 -10.84 -10.41
CA GLU A 39 -1.45 -10.69 -11.03
C GLU A 39 -2.24 -9.50 -10.44
N CYS A 40 -2.12 -9.26 -9.14
CA CYS A 40 -2.80 -8.15 -8.47
C CYS A 40 -2.18 -6.79 -8.77
N PHE A 41 -0.85 -6.67 -8.79
CA PHE A 41 -0.19 -5.36 -8.73
C PHE A 41 0.75 -5.04 -9.90
N LEU A 42 1.16 -6.02 -10.70
CA LEU A 42 2.08 -5.81 -11.84
C LEU A 42 1.42 -5.98 -13.21
N THR A 43 0.18 -6.45 -13.26
CA THR A 43 -0.54 -6.71 -14.51
C THR A 43 -1.84 -5.92 -14.58
N LYS A 44 -2.97 -6.55 -14.92
CA LYS A 44 -4.22 -5.87 -15.32
C LYS A 44 -5.03 -5.29 -14.15
N ASN A 45 -4.77 -5.75 -12.93
CA ASN A 45 -5.57 -5.41 -11.76
C ASN A 45 -4.98 -4.27 -10.91
N ASP A 46 -3.83 -3.73 -11.33
CA ASP A 46 -3.06 -2.73 -10.58
C ASP A 46 -3.90 -1.47 -10.29
N ILE A 47 -4.65 -0.96 -11.27
CA ILE A 47 -5.52 0.20 -11.12
C ILE A 47 -6.75 -0.12 -10.27
N VAL A 48 -7.36 -1.29 -10.45
CA VAL A 48 -8.57 -1.70 -9.71
C VAL A 48 -8.25 -1.84 -8.22
N LEU A 49 -7.08 -2.41 -7.90
CA LEU A 49 -6.58 -2.62 -6.55
C LEU A 49 -5.78 -1.43 -5.99
N ALA A 50 -5.62 -0.35 -6.76
CA ALA A 50 -4.90 0.84 -6.31
C ALA A 50 -5.65 1.63 -5.23
N ASN A 51 -6.97 1.46 -5.11
CA ASN A 51 -7.76 2.20 -4.13
C ASN A 51 -7.49 1.75 -2.70
N ARG A 52 -7.54 2.70 -1.76
CA ARG A 52 -7.33 2.44 -0.33
C ARG A 52 -8.66 2.25 0.40
N PRO A 53 -8.75 1.32 1.38
CA PRO A 53 -9.92 1.21 2.23
C PRO A 53 -10.20 2.54 2.94
N ARG A 54 -11.47 2.96 2.99
CA ARG A 54 -11.86 4.18 3.71
C ARG A 54 -11.69 3.95 5.21
N LEU A 55 -10.61 4.46 5.79
CA LEU A 55 -10.33 4.43 7.23
C LEU A 55 -10.57 5.81 7.83
N ILE A 56 -10.89 5.86 9.14
CA ILE A 56 -11.06 7.11 9.90
C ILE A 56 -9.81 8.00 9.78
N MET A 57 -8.62 7.39 9.79
CA MET A 57 -7.34 8.07 9.55
C MET A 57 -7.35 8.83 8.22
N GLY A 58 -7.88 8.23 7.15
CA GLY A 58 -7.94 8.91 5.85
C GLY A 58 -8.79 10.19 5.88
N LYS A 59 -9.85 10.21 6.70
CA LYS A 59 -10.70 11.38 6.86
C LYS A 59 -10.01 12.50 7.66
N TYR A 60 -9.48 12.15 8.84
CA TYR A 60 -9.02 13.17 9.79
C TYR A 60 -7.52 13.49 9.70
N VAL A 61 -6.68 12.50 9.38
CA VAL A 61 -5.22 12.67 9.31
C VAL A 61 -4.78 12.96 7.87
N ALA A 62 -5.42 12.34 6.88
CA ALA A 62 -5.08 12.53 5.48
C ALA A 62 -5.91 13.64 4.79
N TYR A 63 -6.42 14.60 5.57
CA TYR A 63 -7.19 15.76 5.10
C TYR A 63 -8.29 15.37 4.11
N ASP A 64 -9.23 14.54 4.57
CA ASP A 64 -10.32 14.00 3.76
C ASP A 64 -9.86 13.26 2.48
N TYR A 65 -8.92 12.33 2.64
CA TYR A 65 -8.37 11.50 1.55
C TYR A 65 -7.67 12.30 0.45
N THR A 66 -7.08 13.44 0.77
CA THR A 66 -6.30 14.24 -0.19
C THR A 66 -4.81 13.94 -0.14
N ALA A 67 -4.29 13.37 0.95
CA ALA A 67 -2.87 13.00 1.04
C ALA A 67 -2.54 11.76 0.19
N MET A 68 -1.32 11.71 -0.38
CA MET A 68 -0.89 10.67 -1.33
C MET A 68 -1.09 9.23 -0.83
N VAL A 69 -0.91 8.98 0.47
CA VAL A 69 -1.01 7.63 1.08
C VAL A 69 -2.46 7.14 1.15
N ALA A 70 -3.45 8.05 1.18
CA ALA A 70 -4.86 7.74 1.39
C ALA A 70 -5.78 8.07 0.20
N ALA A 71 -5.32 8.91 -0.74
CA ALA A 71 -6.12 9.33 -1.87
C ALA A 71 -6.51 8.16 -2.79
N PRO A 72 -7.76 8.11 -3.27
CA PRO A 72 -8.18 7.12 -4.26
C PRO A 72 -7.44 7.32 -5.58
N TYR A 73 -7.35 6.26 -6.38
CA TYR A 73 -6.70 6.35 -7.67
C TYR A 73 -7.50 7.27 -8.61
N GLY A 74 -6.81 8.24 -9.22
CA GLY A 74 -7.41 9.26 -10.07
C GLY A 74 -6.38 10.34 -10.41
N ASP A 75 -6.81 11.40 -11.10
CA ASP A 75 -5.92 12.49 -11.54
C ASP A 75 -5.17 13.15 -10.38
N HIS A 76 -5.86 13.40 -9.27
CA HIS A 76 -5.26 13.96 -8.07
C HIS A 76 -4.10 13.11 -7.54
N TRP A 77 -4.33 11.81 -7.35
CA TRP A 77 -3.29 10.90 -6.88
C TRP A 77 -2.14 10.76 -7.90
N ARG A 78 -2.44 10.72 -9.20
CA ARG A 78 -1.41 10.67 -10.26
C ARG A 78 -0.52 11.91 -10.24
N ASN A 79 -1.10 13.09 -10.05
CA ASN A 79 -0.35 14.33 -9.94
C ASN A 79 0.55 14.34 -8.69
N LEU A 80 -0.01 13.97 -7.52
CA LEU A 80 0.77 13.85 -6.28
C LEU A 80 1.94 12.86 -6.42
N ARG A 81 1.70 11.70 -7.03
CA ARG A 81 2.75 10.71 -7.28
C ARG A 81 3.84 11.25 -8.19
N ARG A 82 3.47 11.96 -9.27
CA ARG A 82 4.42 12.59 -10.19
C ARG A 82 5.30 13.62 -9.48
N ILE A 83 4.70 14.54 -8.73
CA ILE A 83 5.44 15.57 -7.97
C ILE A 83 6.37 14.90 -6.96
N THR A 84 5.89 13.91 -6.21
CA THR A 84 6.71 13.22 -5.22
C THR A 84 7.88 12.49 -5.86
N SER A 85 7.66 11.78 -6.97
CA SER A 85 8.73 11.08 -7.69
C SER A 85 9.80 12.03 -8.24
N LEU A 86 9.44 13.22 -8.72
CA LEU A 86 10.38 14.15 -9.35
C LEU A 86 11.07 15.06 -8.31
N GLU A 87 10.32 15.61 -7.38
CA GLU A 87 10.80 16.67 -6.49
C GLU A 87 11.26 16.18 -5.12
N VAL A 88 10.84 14.98 -4.70
CA VAL A 88 11.18 14.44 -3.37
C VAL A 88 12.07 13.22 -3.49
N LEU A 89 11.69 12.26 -4.33
CA LEU A 89 12.32 10.93 -4.41
C LEU A 89 13.18 10.73 -5.67
N SER A 90 13.52 11.80 -6.39
CA SER A 90 14.44 11.69 -7.53
C SER A 90 15.87 11.45 -7.07
N THR A 91 16.68 10.79 -7.90
CA THR A 91 18.08 10.46 -7.58
C THR A 91 18.88 11.67 -7.14
N SER A 92 18.69 12.82 -7.79
CA SER A 92 19.35 14.09 -7.43
C SER A 92 18.96 14.55 -6.01
N ARG A 93 17.66 14.52 -5.68
CA ARG A 93 17.14 14.92 -4.36
C ARG A 93 17.57 13.96 -3.26
N LEU A 94 17.58 12.66 -3.56
CA LEU A 94 18.09 11.65 -2.64
C LEU A 94 19.58 11.85 -2.38
N ASN A 95 20.40 12.09 -3.41
CA ASN A 95 21.84 12.34 -3.22
C ASN A 95 22.09 13.61 -2.41
N GLY A 96 21.35 14.69 -2.68
CA GLY A 96 21.49 15.94 -1.92
C GLY A 96 21.10 15.83 -0.44
N SER A 97 20.34 14.80 -0.07
CA SER A 97 19.95 14.51 1.32
C SER A 97 20.63 13.25 1.88
N ALA A 98 21.68 12.77 1.21
CA ALA A 98 22.38 11.54 1.61
C ALA A 98 23.08 11.68 2.96
N GLU A 99 23.75 12.82 3.21
CA GLU A 99 24.49 13.08 4.45
C GLU A 99 23.57 12.98 5.67
N ILE A 100 22.42 13.67 5.65
CA ILE A 100 21.42 13.64 6.75
C ILE A 100 20.87 12.23 7.03
N ARG A 101 20.83 11.34 6.02
CA ARG A 101 20.32 9.97 6.20
C ARG A 101 21.37 8.98 6.71
N GLN A 102 22.65 9.35 6.64
CA GLN A 102 23.75 8.52 7.13
C GLN A 102 24.08 8.79 8.60
N ASP A 103 23.60 9.90 9.15
CA ASP A 103 23.59 10.21 10.59
C ASP A 103 22.50 9.42 11.35
#